data_AF-A0A7S3KBN4-F1
#
_entry.id   AF-A0A7S3KBN4-F1
#
_cell.length_a   1.000
_cell.length_b   1.000
_cell.length_c   1.000
_cell.angle_alpha   90.00
_cell.angle_beta   90.00
_cell.angle_gamma   90.00
#
_symmetry.space_group_name_H-M   'P 1'
#
loop_
_entity.id
_entity.type
_entity.pdbx_description
1 polymer ?
#
loop_
_entity_poly.entity_id
_entity_poly.type
_entity_poly.pdbx_seq_one_letter_code
_entity_poly.pdbx_strand_id
1 'polypeptide(L)'
;EDICEEKTNCLDWKKTKKYLNDDFFKNLKEYQPIGEKKDEYKEYQKLNFLMKYLEEIQLQDIEAYSLALGQLFLFLQLAMKIRKEDVLKRYLNNQRLKEERETAEKLEEERLEERATFLEDERQKWEDEHKKPEPKEGEGEGEDDEEDEEAEGEGKEEKQFDEEATLAKFDKEKPPTEIPPPVVDDIDNDIELTEEDI
;
A
#
# COMPACT_ATOMS: atom_id res chain seq x y z
N GLU A 1 31.87 0.81 -13.57
CA GLU A 1 32.93 1.82 -13.83
C GLU A 1 33.74 1.53 -15.09
N ASP A 2 33.38 0.50 -15.84
CA ASP A 2 34.29 -0.20 -16.75
C ASP A 2 34.71 0.60 -17.99
N ILE A 3 33.99 1.69 -18.28
CA ILE A 3 34.25 2.57 -19.43
C ILE A 3 34.72 3.97 -19.04
N CYS A 4 34.76 4.29 -17.74
CA CYS A 4 35.29 5.56 -17.26
C CYS A 4 36.76 5.42 -16.86
N GLU A 5 37.47 6.55 -16.79
CA GLU A 5 38.75 6.59 -16.09
C GLU A 5 38.53 6.40 -14.58
N GLU A 6 39.53 5.87 -13.88
CA GLU A 6 39.38 5.54 -12.46
C GLU A 6 39.04 6.81 -11.66
N LYS A 7 37.96 6.72 -10.86
CA LYS A 7 37.47 7.80 -10.00
C LYS A 7 37.07 9.09 -10.75
N THR A 8 36.78 9.02 -12.04
CA THR A 8 36.24 10.16 -12.80
C THR A 8 34.93 9.79 -13.49
N ASN A 9 34.23 10.82 -13.97
CA ASN A 9 33.12 10.70 -14.92
C ASN A 9 33.58 10.81 -16.38
N CYS A 10 34.89 10.90 -16.62
CA CYS A 10 35.46 11.00 -17.97
C CYS A 10 35.45 9.64 -18.66
N LEU A 11 35.01 9.63 -19.91
CA LEU A 11 34.92 8.42 -20.72
C LEU A 11 36.30 8.02 -21.24
N ASP A 12 36.75 6.80 -20.92
CA ASP A 12 37.95 6.22 -21.51
C ASP A 12 37.61 5.65 -22.90
N TRP A 13 37.93 6.42 -23.94
CA TRP A 13 37.64 6.03 -25.32
C TRP A 13 38.23 4.68 -25.72
N LYS A 14 39.39 4.28 -25.18
CA LYS A 14 40.01 2.98 -25.49
C LYS A 14 39.18 1.83 -24.93
N LYS A 15 38.55 2.02 -23.77
CA LYS A 15 37.63 1.03 -23.17
C LYS A 15 36.29 1.05 -23.90
N THR A 16 35.70 2.22 -24.12
CA THR A 16 34.39 2.37 -24.78
C THR A 16 34.37 1.79 -26.19
N LYS A 17 35.43 1.97 -26.97
CA LYS A 17 35.50 1.43 -28.34
C LYS A 17 35.34 -0.09 -28.40
N LYS A 18 35.62 -0.82 -27.32
CA LYS A 18 35.41 -2.28 -27.25
C LYS A 18 33.93 -2.67 -27.33
N TYR A 19 33.03 -1.77 -26.94
CA TYR A 19 31.58 -1.97 -26.98
C TYR A 19 30.97 -1.52 -28.32
N LEU A 20 31.73 -0.79 -29.15
CA LEU A 20 31.37 -0.44 -30.52
C LEU A 20 31.89 -1.51 -31.50
N ASN A 21 31.47 -2.76 -31.27
CA ASN A 21 31.85 -3.94 -32.05
C ASN A 21 30.65 -4.48 -32.86
N ASP A 22 30.80 -5.64 -33.48
CA ASP A 22 29.76 -6.24 -34.34
C ASP A 22 28.46 -6.56 -33.58
N ASP A 23 28.52 -6.74 -32.25
CA ASP A 23 27.36 -6.98 -31.40
C ASP A 23 26.63 -5.69 -31.00
N PHE A 24 27.18 -4.50 -31.30
CA PHE A 24 26.61 -3.22 -30.88
C PHE A 24 25.13 -3.07 -31.26
N PHE A 25 24.80 -3.33 -32.53
CA PHE A 25 23.41 -3.23 -33.01
C PHE A 25 22.51 -4.32 -32.46
N LYS A 26 23.07 -5.50 -32.17
CA LYS A 26 22.34 -6.58 -31.51
C LYS A 26 21.95 -6.15 -30.09
N ASN A 27 22.91 -5.63 -29.32
CA ASN A 27 22.68 -5.13 -27.96
C ASN A 27 21.69 -3.96 -27.96
N LEU A 28 21.75 -3.07 -28.96
CA LEU A 28 20.80 -1.97 -29.10
C LEU A 28 19.35 -2.47 -29.29
N LYS A 29 19.18 -3.52 -30.10
CA LYS A 29 17.87 -4.14 -30.36
C LYS A 29 17.33 -4.91 -29.16
N GLU A 30 18.21 -5.55 -28.39
CA GLU A 30 17.88 -6.34 -27.21
C GLU A 30 17.75 -5.48 -25.94
N TYR A 31 18.09 -4.19 -26.00
CA TYR A 31 18.01 -3.28 -24.86
C TYR A 31 16.57 -3.15 -24.35
N GLN A 32 16.39 -3.49 -23.07
CA GLN A 32 15.11 -3.39 -22.37
C GLN A 32 15.16 -2.24 -21.35
N PRO A 33 14.49 -1.10 -21.61
CA PRO A 33 14.39 0.00 -20.64
C PRO A 33 13.45 -0.29 -19.47
N ILE A 34 12.65 -1.35 -19.50
CA ILE A 34 11.63 -1.64 -18.49
C ILE A 34 12.16 -2.59 -17.41
N GLY A 35 11.74 -2.37 -16.16
CA GLY A 35 11.95 -3.32 -15.05
C GLY A 35 12.96 -2.85 -14.00
N GLU A 36 12.98 -3.53 -12.87
CA GLU A 36 13.71 -3.07 -11.67
C GLU A 36 15.22 -2.99 -11.89
N LYS A 37 15.85 -1.92 -11.40
CA LYS A 37 17.32 -1.78 -11.36
C LYS A 37 17.82 -1.57 -9.96
N LYS A 38 18.27 -2.68 -9.37
CA LYS A 38 18.72 -2.77 -7.96
C LYS A 38 20.21 -2.56 -7.79
N ASP A 39 20.97 -2.44 -8.87
CA ASP A 39 22.41 -2.20 -8.76
C ASP A 39 22.71 -0.85 -8.11
N GLU A 40 23.91 -0.71 -7.56
CA GLU A 40 24.37 0.58 -7.04
C GLU A 40 24.94 1.42 -8.19
N TYR A 41 24.34 2.60 -8.39
CA TYR A 41 24.78 3.56 -9.39
C TYR A 41 25.39 4.78 -8.72
N LYS A 42 26.55 5.20 -9.20
CA LYS A 42 27.08 6.52 -8.84
C LYS A 42 26.19 7.60 -9.45
N GLU A 43 26.22 8.79 -8.87
CA GLU A 43 25.36 9.92 -9.28
C GLU A 43 25.42 10.21 -10.79
N TYR A 44 26.62 10.24 -11.39
CA TYR A 44 26.80 10.46 -12.84
C TYR A 44 26.34 9.30 -13.73
N GLN A 45 26.09 8.12 -13.14
CA GLN A 45 25.57 6.95 -13.83
C GLN A 45 24.05 6.84 -13.73
N LYS A 46 23.42 7.63 -12.83
CA LYS A 46 21.97 7.69 -12.69
C LYS A 46 21.35 8.33 -13.93
N LEU A 47 20.15 7.87 -14.26
CA LEU A 47 19.41 8.35 -15.43
C LEU A 47 19.12 9.84 -15.31
N ASN A 48 18.80 10.36 -14.12
CA ASN A 48 18.54 11.79 -13.91
C ASN A 48 19.71 12.66 -14.38
N PHE A 49 20.95 12.26 -14.05
CA PHE A 49 22.14 12.97 -14.47
C PHE A 49 22.30 12.95 -16.00
N LEU A 50 22.12 11.77 -16.60
CA LEU A 50 22.24 11.59 -18.05
C LEU A 50 21.17 12.35 -18.82
N MET A 51 19.92 12.36 -18.32
CA MET A 51 18.82 13.11 -18.92
C MET A 51 19.11 14.60 -18.95
N LYS A 52 19.52 15.18 -17.82
CA LYS A 52 19.89 16.60 -17.74
C LYS A 52 21.01 16.95 -18.71
N TYR A 53 22.03 16.09 -18.83
CA TYR A 53 23.14 16.32 -19.75
C TYR A 53 22.69 16.26 -21.22
N LEU A 54 21.77 15.36 -21.55
CA LEU A 54 21.29 15.18 -22.92
C LEU A 54 20.25 16.23 -23.33
N GLU A 55 19.57 16.89 -22.39
CA GLU A 55 18.65 18.01 -22.66
C GLU A 55 19.37 19.24 -23.24
N GLU A 56 20.64 19.45 -22.89
CA GLU A 56 21.44 20.56 -23.41
C GLU A 56 21.82 20.38 -24.89
N ILE A 57 21.76 19.15 -25.39
CA ILE A 57 22.22 18.81 -26.74
C ILE A 57 21.07 18.89 -27.75
N GLN A 58 21.21 19.72 -28.77
CA GLN A 58 20.23 19.84 -29.84
C GLN A 58 20.43 18.73 -30.88
N LEU A 59 19.34 18.04 -31.25
CA LEU A 59 19.36 16.99 -32.28
C LEU A 59 19.93 17.49 -33.61
N GLN A 60 19.61 18.73 -34.00
CA GLN A 60 20.02 19.33 -35.26
C GLN A 60 21.54 19.44 -35.36
N ASP A 61 22.23 19.75 -34.26
CA ASP A 61 23.68 19.85 -34.21
C ASP A 61 24.33 18.47 -34.40
N ILE A 62 23.72 17.43 -33.82
CA ILE A 62 24.18 16.05 -34.00
C ILE A 62 23.95 15.58 -35.43
N GLU A 63 22.76 15.81 -35.99
CA GLU A 63 22.42 15.40 -37.35
C GLU A 63 23.27 16.12 -38.41
N ALA A 64 23.60 17.39 -38.17
CA ALA A 64 24.53 18.14 -39.02
C ALA A 64 25.93 17.52 -39.04
N TYR A 65 26.38 16.91 -37.94
CA TYR A 65 27.64 16.18 -37.87
C TYR A 65 27.53 14.75 -38.44
N SER A 66 26.48 14.01 -38.08
CA SER A 66 26.20 12.66 -38.58
C SER A 66 24.75 12.27 -38.36
N LEU A 67 24.05 12.00 -39.47
CA LEU A 67 22.67 11.53 -39.44
C LEU A 67 22.51 10.20 -38.68
N ALA A 68 23.51 9.31 -38.75
CA ALA A 68 23.49 8.05 -38.01
C ALA A 68 23.58 8.28 -36.48
N LEU A 69 24.38 9.26 -36.03
CA LEU A 69 24.43 9.63 -34.62
C LEU A 69 23.12 10.29 -34.17
N GLY A 70 22.45 11.05 -35.04
CA GLY A 70 21.12 11.60 -34.75
C GLY A 70 20.10 10.51 -34.44
N GLN A 71 20.09 9.42 -35.22
CA GLN A 71 19.21 8.27 -34.95
C GLN A 71 19.53 7.58 -33.62
N LEU A 72 20.82 7.42 -33.28
CA LEU A 72 21.23 6.86 -31.98
C LEU A 72 20.85 7.78 -30.81
N PHE A 73 20.97 9.09 -30.98
CA PHE A 73 20.56 10.06 -29.98
C PHE A 73 19.06 10.03 -29.72
N LEU A 74 18.24 9.97 -30.77
CA LEU A 74 16.78 9.77 -30.65
C LEU A 74 16.44 8.47 -29.94
N PHE A 75 17.13 7.37 -30.26
CA PHE A 75 16.96 6.10 -29.56
C PHE A 75 17.25 6.25 -28.06
N LEU A 76 18.36 6.90 -27.68
CA LEU A 76 18.73 7.13 -26.28
C LEU A 76 17.67 7.96 -25.56
N GLN A 77 17.22 9.06 -26.15
CA GLN A 77 16.16 9.91 -25.57
C GLN A 77 14.87 9.11 -25.34
N LEU A 78 14.44 8.32 -26.33
CA LEU A 78 13.26 7.49 -26.22
C LEU A 78 13.41 6.41 -25.14
N ALA A 79 14.56 5.74 -25.10
CA ALA A 79 14.88 4.72 -24.11
C ALA A 79 14.83 5.27 -22.68
N MET A 80 15.43 6.43 -22.42
CA MET A 80 15.38 7.08 -21.11
C MET A 80 13.95 7.52 -20.75
N LYS A 81 13.18 8.04 -21.71
CA LYS A 81 11.79 8.43 -21.50
C LYS A 81 10.92 7.22 -21.10
N ILE A 82 11.00 6.12 -21.85
CA ILE A 82 10.28 4.88 -21.55
C ILE A 82 10.65 4.39 -20.15
N ARG A 83 11.94 4.42 -19.81
CA ARG A 83 12.45 4.02 -18.50
C ARG A 83 11.87 4.89 -17.37
N LYS A 84 11.85 6.22 -17.53
CA LYS A 84 11.26 7.15 -16.55
C LYS A 84 9.76 6.91 -16.37
N GLU A 85 9.03 6.73 -17.46
CA GLU A 85 7.59 6.43 -17.43
C GLU A 85 7.29 5.08 -16.74
N ASP A 86 8.14 4.07 -16.94
CA ASP A 86 8.02 2.77 -16.27
C ASP A 86 8.16 2.92 -14.75
N VAL A 87 9.22 3.58 -14.28
CA VAL A 87 9.46 3.83 -12.85
C VAL A 87 8.29 4.62 -12.23
N LEU A 88 7.82 5.66 -12.92
CA LEU A 88 6.68 6.46 -12.44
C LEU A 88 5.40 5.62 -12.35
N LYS A 89 5.09 4.80 -13.35
CA LYS A 89 3.90 3.92 -13.34
C LYS A 89 3.95 2.91 -12.20
N ARG A 90 5.12 2.30 -11.97
CA ARG A 90 5.31 1.34 -10.86
C ARG A 90 5.16 2.03 -9.51
N TYR A 91 5.74 3.22 -9.34
CA TYR A 91 5.58 4.05 -8.16
C TYR A 91 4.11 4.39 -7.87
N LEU A 92 3.39 4.94 -8.85
CA LEU A 92 1.98 5.33 -8.71
C LEU A 92 1.08 4.13 -8.40
N ASN A 93 1.34 2.97 -9.03
CA ASN A 93 0.58 1.76 -8.73
C ASN A 93 0.84 1.28 -7.29
N ASN A 94 2.08 1.33 -6.80
CA ASN A 94 2.37 0.98 -5.42
C ASN A 94 1.72 1.94 -4.42
N GLN A 95 1.70 3.25 -4.72
CA GLN A 95 0.99 4.21 -3.87
C GLN A 95 -0.51 3.92 -3.82
N ARG A 96 -1.15 3.66 -4.97
CA ARG A 96 -2.56 3.25 -5.02
C ARG A 96 -2.83 2.00 -4.17
N LEU A 97 -1.98 0.98 -4.25
CA LEU A 97 -2.14 -0.24 -3.46
C LEU A 97 -1.97 0.00 -1.95
N LYS A 98 -1.09 0.93 -1.56
CA LYS A 98 -0.92 1.34 -0.17
C LYS A 98 -2.16 2.08 0.34
N GLU A 99 -2.70 3.01 -0.44
CA GLU A 99 -3.94 3.73 -0.11
C GLU A 99 -5.12 2.77 0.00
N GLU A 100 -5.27 1.84 -0.94
CA GLU A 100 -6.32 0.80 -0.89
C GLU A 100 -6.22 -0.05 0.38
N ARG A 101 -5.00 -0.42 0.77
CA ARG A 101 -4.79 -1.14 2.02
C ARG A 101 -5.11 -0.29 3.25
N GLU A 102 -4.64 0.96 3.30
CA GLU A 102 -4.90 1.87 4.42
C GLU A 102 -6.41 2.13 4.60
N THR A 103 -7.15 2.29 3.50
CA THR A 103 -8.60 2.44 3.54
C THR A 103 -9.29 1.18 4.05
N ALA A 104 -8.84 -0.02 3.66
CA ALA A 104 -9.37 -1.28 4.17
C ALA A 104 -9.07 -1.48 5.67
N GLU A 105 -7.87 -1.09 6.12
CA GLU A 105 -7.49 -1.12 7.54
C GLU A 105 -8.36 -0.19 8.38
N LYS A 106 -8.62 1.05 7.91
CA LYS A 106 -9.52 1.99 8.59
C LYS A 106 -10.96 1.49 8.65
N LEU A 107 -11.48 0.91 7.56
CA LEU A 107 -12.82 0.34 7.55
C LEU A 107 -12.96 -0.84 8.53
N GLU A 108 -11.92 -1.66 8.67
CA GLU A 108 -11.93 -2.74 9.66
C GLU A 108 -11.81 -2.21 11.09
N GLU A 109 -11.01 -1.16 11.32
CA GLU A 109 -10.93 -0.48 12.62
C GLU A 109 -12.29 0.10 13.03
N GLU A 110 -12.94 0.85 12.13
CA GLU A 110 -14.30 1.40 12.34
C GLU A 110 -15.31 0.27 12.60
N ARG A 111 -15.24 -0.84 11.86
CA ARG A 111 -16.10 -2.01 12.08
C ARG A 111 -15.90 -2.61 13.47
N LEU A 112 -14.66 -2.70 13.95
CA LEU A 112 -14.34 -3.24 15.27
C LEU A 112 -14.83 -2.31 16.39
N GLU A 113 -14.73 -0.99 16.21
CA GLU A 113 -15.31 0.00 17.12
C GLU A 113 -16.83 -0.11 17.17
N GLU A 114 -17.50 -0.19 16.01
CA GLU A 114 -18.94 -0.41 15.92
C GLU A 114 -19.37 -1.75 16.53
N ARG A 115 -18.55 -2.79 16.38
CA ARG A 115 -18.79 -4.10 16.99
C ARG A 115 -18.74 -4.02 18.52
N ALA A 116 -17.80 -3.26 19.06
CA ALA A 116 -17.66 -3.04 20.50
C ALA A 116 -18.81 -2.20 21.07
N THR A 117 -19.19 -1.11 20.40
CA THR A 117 -20.33 -0.28 20.82
C THR A 117 -21.65 -1.04 20.71
N PHE A 118 -21.86 -1.83 19.66
CA PHE A 118 -23.06 -2.66 19.51
C PHE A 118 -23.19 -3.69 20.64
N LEU A 119 -22.09 -4.36 21.02
CA LEU A 119 -22.09 -5.31 22.12
C LEU A 119 -22.40 -4.62 23.46
N GLU A 120 -21.81 -3.46 23.72
CA GLU A 120 -22.04 -2.69 24.94
C GLU A 120 -23.49 -2.17 25.02
N ASP A 121 -24.03 -1.65 23.92
CA ASP A 121 -25.42 -1.17 23.85
C ASP A 121 -26.42 -2.33 24.08
N GLU A 122 -26.19 -3.50 23.47
CA GLU A 122 -27.04 -4.67 23.69
C GLU A 122 -26.89 -5.24 25.11
N ARG A 123 -25.68 -5.18 25.69
CA ARG A 123 -25.47 -5.53 27.11
C ARG A 123 -26.26 -4.59 28.02
N GLN A 124 -26.18 -3.28 27.81
CA GLN A 124 -26.90 -2.29 28.62
C GLN A 124 -28.42 -2.45 28.49
N LYS A 125 -28.95 -2.67 27.29
CA LYS A 125 -30.39 -2.98 27.10
C LYS A 125 -30.78 -4.25 27.86
N TRP A 126 -29.96 -5.29 27.78
CA TRP A 126 -30.22 -6.53 28.47
C TRP A 126 -30.23 -6.32 30.00
N GLU A 127 -29.26 -5.58 30.54
CA GLU A 127 -29.18 -5.22 31.96
C GLU A 127 -30.37 -4.37 32.42
N ASP A 128 -30.80 -3.39 31.64
CA ASP A 128 -31.96 -2.54 31.94
C ASP A 128 -33.28 -3.33 31.91
N GLU A 129 -33.44 -4.27 30.97
CA GLU A 129 -34.61 -5.16 30.89
C GLU A 129 -34.67 -6.17 32.05
N HIS A 130 -33.52 -6.61 32.55
CA HIS A 130 -33.41 -7.59 33.64
C HIS A 130 -33.24 -6.93 35.01
N LYS A 131 -33.18 -5.60 35.07
CA LYS A 131 -33.23 -4.84 36.32
C LYS A 131 -34.61 -5.02 36.95
N LYS A 132 -34.66 -5.79 38.05
CA LYS A 132 -35.90 -5.93 38.84
C LYS A 132 -36.43 -4.55 39.19
N PRO A 133 -37.73 -4.26 39.00
CA PRO A 133 -38.32 -3.03 39.50
C PRO A 133 -38.09 -2.98 41.02
N GLU A 134 -37.56 -1.86 41.51
CA GLU A 134 -37.48 -1.61 42.94
C GLU A 134 -38.86 -1.90 43.56
N PRO A 135 -38.93 -2.63 44.68
CA PRO A 135 -40.21 -2.80 45.36
C PRO A 135 -40.72 -1.41 45.67
N LYS A 136 -41.85 -1.01 45.05
CA LYS A 136 -42.65 0.08 45.57
C LYS A 136 -42.90 -0.28 47.03
N GLU A 137 -42.32 0.49 47.95
CA GLU A 137 -42.78 0.54 49.33
C GLU A 137 -44.26 0.93 49.29
N GLY A 138 -45.11 -0.08 49.15
CA GLY A 138 -46.48 0.00 49.55
C GLY A 138 -46.47 -0.02 51.06
N GLU A 139 -46.76 1.13 51.67
CA GLU A 139 -47.41 1.15 52.96
C GLU A 139 -48.68 0.28 52.85
N GLY A 140 -48.60 -0.91 53.43
CA GLY A 140 -49.71 -1.82 53.62
C GLY A 140 -49.61 -2.41 55.02
N GLU A 141 -50.18 -1.72 56.00
CA GLU A 141 -50.66 -2.37 57.23
C GLU A 141 -51.76 -3.37 56.85
N GLY A 142 -51.66 -4.60 57.36
CA GLY A 142 -52.78 -5.55 57.36
C GLY A 142 -52.35 -7.01 57.28
N GLU A 143 -52.15 -7.60 58.47
CA GLU A 143 -52.09 -9.04 58.77
C GLU A 143 -53.19 -9.85 58.04
N ASP A 144 -52.90 -11.03 57.49
CA ASP A 144 -52.93 -12.29 58.25
C ASP A 144 -52.64 -13.54 57.38
N ASP A 145 -52.20 -14.56 58.09
CA ASP A 145 -52.22 -16.02 57.85
C ASP A 145 -51.09 -16.74 57.10
N GLU A 146 -50.43 -17.59 57.88
CA GLU A 146 -49.48 -18.63 57.55
C GLU A 146 -50.18 -19.79 56.81
N GLU A 147 -49.64 -20.24 55.67
CA GLU A 147 -49.51 -21.68 55.40
C GLU A 147 -48.45 -21.91 54.31
N ASP A 148 -47.45 -22.67 54.73
CA ASP A 148 -46.26 -23.11 54.02
C ASP A 148 -46.62 -24.32 53.13
N GLU A 149 -46.52 -24.18 51.81
CA GLU A 149 -46.32 -25.31 50.91
C GLU A 149 -45.20 -25.00 49.93
N GLU A 150 -44.06 -25.65 50.21
CA GLU A 150 -42.93 -25.87 49.34
C GLU A 150 -43.35 -26.18 47.89
N ALA A 151 -43.13 -25.22 46.99
CA ALA A 151 -42.95 -25.51 45.58
C ALA A 151 -41.50 -25.18 45.23
N GLU A 152 -40.68 -26.22 45.19
CA GLU A 152 -39.36 -26.25 44.56
C GLU A 152 -39.45 -25.67 43.15
N GLY A 153 -39.24 -24.36 43.04
CA GLY A 153 -39.03 -23.69 41.76
C GLY A 153 -37.58 -23.93 41.37
N GLU A 154 -37.37 -24.94 40.53
CA GLU A 154 -36.18 -25.17 39.72
C GLU A 154 -35.38 -23.88 39.55
N GLY A 155 -34.12 -23.90 39.98
CA GLY A 155 -33.20 -22.77 39.86
C GLY A 155 -33.32 -22.19 38.46
N LYS A 156 -33.99 -21.04 38.34
CA LYS A 156 -33.97 -20.25 37.12
C LYS A 156 -32.51 -19.89 36.94
N GLU A 157 -31.82 -20.62 36.08
CA GLU A 157 -30.57 -20.16 35.50
C GLU A 157 -30.85 -18.72 35.07
N GLU A 158 -30.23 -17.77 35.75
CA GLU A 158 -30.26 -16.39 35.33
C GLU A 158 -29.78 -16.42 33.89
N LYS A 159 -30.69 -16.17 32.94
CA LYS A 159 -30.33 -16.14 31.54
C LYS A 159 -29.17 -15.17 31.43
N GLN A 160 -27.99 -15.64 31.09
CA GLN A 160 -26.84 -14.74 30.93
C GLN A 160 -26.97 -14.07 29.55
N PHE A 161 -26.47 -12.85 29.43
CA PHE A 161 -26.37 -12.19 28.13
C PHE A 161 -25.50 -13.04 27.20
N ASP A 162 -26.07 -13.45 26.07
CA ASP A 162 -25.36 -14.25 25.07
C ASP A 162 -24.54 -13.34 24.15
N GLU A 163 -23.31 -13.10 24.58
CA GLU A 163 -22.33 -12.29 23.85
C GLU A 163 -22.01 -12.90 22.48
N GLU A 164 -21.90 -14.23 22.38
CA GLU A 164 -21.54 -14.93 21.16
C GLU A 164 -22.65 -14.82 20.10
N ALA A 165 -23.92 -15.00 20.49
CA ALA A 165 -25.05 -14.86 19.57
C ALA A 165 -25.25 -13.41 19.10
N THR A 166 -24.94 -12.43 19.95
CA THR A 166 -25.05 -11.01 19.62
C THR A 166 -23.95 -10.58 18.64
N LEU A 167 -22.71 -11.01 18.88
CA LEU A 167 -21.60 -10.81 17.95
C LEU A 167 -21.84 -11.52 16.61
N ALA A 168 -22.38 -12.75 16.63
CA ALA A 168 -22.71 -13.48 15.41
C ALA A 168 -23.79 -12.78 14.55
N LYS A 169 -24.74 -12.06 15.18
CA LYS A 169 -25.70 -11.22 14.46
C LYS A 169 -25.00 -10.02 13.81
N PHE A 170 -24.14 -9.33 14.55
CA PHE A 170 -23.37 -8.21 14.03
C PHE A 170 -22.48 -8.62 12.86
N ASP A 171 -21.68 -9.68 13.02
CA ASP A 171 -20.74 -10.16 12.00
C ASP A 171 -21.47 -10.70 10.74
N LYS A 172 -22.76 -11.09 10.86
CA LYS A 172 -23.61 -11.47 9.73
C LYS A 172 -24.15 -10.26 8.96
N GLU A 173 -24.42 -9.16 9.65
CA GLU A 173 -24.93 -7.92 9.06
C GLU A 173 -23.79 -7.02 8.52
N LYS A 174 -22.63 -7.04 9.20
CA LYS A 174 -21.42 -6.31 8.86
C LYS A 174 -20.22 -7.27 8.82
N PRO A 175 -20.03 -7.99 7.71
CA PRO A 175 -18.94 -8.95 7.58
C PRO A 175 -17.57 -8.26 7.68
N PRO A 176 -16.51 -8.97 8.10
CA PRO A 176 -15.16 -8.44 8.15
C PRO A 176 -14.69 -7.93 6.79
N THR A 177 -13.93 -6.83 6.81
CA THR A 177 -13.33 -6.27 5.60
C THR A 177 -12.10 -7.08 5.21
N GLU A 178 -11.99 -7.47 3.94
CA GLU A 178 -10.78 -8.13 3.43
C GLU A 178 -9.65 -7.11 3.26
N ILE A 179 -8.63 -7.18 4.10
CA ILE A 179 -7.45 -6.31 4.03
C ILE A 179 -6.48 -6.85 2.96
N PRO A 180 -6.10 -6.05 1.95
CA PRO A 180 -5.10 -6.42 0.97
C PRO A 180 -3.74 -6.77 1.60
N PRO A 181 -2.94 -7.65 0.97
CA PRO A 181 -1.62 -8.01 1.47
C PRO A 181 -0.65 -6.81 1.51
N PRO A 182 0.42 -6.88 2.32
CA PRO A 182 1.40 -5.82 2.39
C PRO A 182 2.07 -5.56 1.04
N VAL A 183 2.08 -4.30 0.62
CA VAL A 183 2.72 -3.84 -0.61
C VAL A 183 4.23 -3.78 -0.36
N VAL A 184 5.00 -4.48 -1.20
CA VAL A 184 6.47 -4.41 -1.18
C VAL A 184 6.90 -3.22 -2.01
N ASP A 185 7.77 -2.38 -1.44
CA ASP A 185 8.32 -1.24 -2.16
C ASP A 185 9.20 -1.70 -3.32
N ASP A 186 8.93 -1.12 -4.48
CA ASP A 186 9.74 -1.29 -5.66
C ASP A 186 11.02 -0.45 -5.53
N ILE A 187 12.17 -1.04 -5.89
CA ILE A 187 13.49 -0.43 -5.70
C ILE A 187 14.08 -0.13 -7.07
N ASP A 188 14.26 1.17 -7.35
CA ASP A 188 15.01 1.65 -8.49
C ASP A 188 16.08 2.63 -8.04
N ASN A 189 17.34 2.24 -8.22
CA ASN A 189 18.50 3.02 -7.77
C ASN A 189 19.06 3.94 -8.87
N ASP A 190 18.56 3.82 -10.10
CA ASP A 190 19.01 4.61 -11.25
C ASP A 190 18.16 5.85 -11.52
N ILE A 191 16.95 5.94 -10.94
CA ILE A 191 16.08 7.13 -11.02
C ILE A 191 15.69 7.62 -9.63
N GLU A 192 15.81 8.92 -9.41
CA GLU A 192 15.19 9.61 -8.29
C GLU A 192 13.98 10.40 -8.83
N LEU A 193 12.77 10.03 -8.39
CA LEU A 193 11.55 10.78 -8.72
C LEU A 193 11.48 12.03 -7.84
N THR A 194 11.22 13.18 -8.45
CA THR A 194 11.00 14.45 -7.73
C THR A 194 9.51 14.73 -7.57
N GLU A 195 9.14 15.72 -6.74
CA GLU A 195 7.74 16.18 -6.63
C GLU A 195 7.17 16.68 -7.96
N GLU A 196 8.01 17.13 -8.90
CA GLU A 196 7.55 17.56 -10.23
C GLU A 196 7.16 16.37 -11.12
N ASP A 197 7.64 15.17 -10.80
CA ASP A 197 7.35 13.94 -11.54
C ASP A 197 6.07 13.23 -11.06
N ILE A 198 5.61 13.52 -9.83
CA ILE A 198 4.48 12.89 -9.13
C ILE A 198 3.22 13.75 -9.27
#